data_AF-A0A8J3TM13-F1
#
_entry.id   AF-A0A8J3TM13-F1
#
_cell.length_a   1.000
_cell.length_b   1.000
_cell.length_c   1.000
_cell.angle_alpha   90.00
_cell.angle_beta   90.00
_cell.angle_gamma   90.00
#
_symmetry.space_group_name_H-M   'P 1'
#
loop_
_entity.id
_entity.type
_entity.pdbx_description
1 polymer ?
#
loop_
_entity_poly.entity_id
_entity_poly.type
_entity_poly.pdbx_seq_one_letter_code
_entity_poly.pdbx_strand_id
1 'polypeptide(L)'
;MQPIDWVIVGGESGPDARPMHPAWARSLRDQAVAAQVPFHFKQWGEWGPAPFVVRVCDPKVGWQGTDAELAEAKKQSEAAGATHVHTGNYYVKDGRTMWHIHEIGHKPWSLERVALSDGMEPIRRWGKKAAGRVLDGRIWDEQPRRVTT
;
A
#
# COMPACT_ATOMS: atom_id res chain seq x y z
N MET A 1 -33.49 4.45 -16.85
CA MET A 1 -32.59 4.20 -15.70
C MET A 1 -32.28 5.54 -15.04
N GLN A 2 -32.18 5.56 -13.70
CA GLN A 2 -31.74 6.74 -12.95
C GLN A 2 -30.19 6.77 -12.92
N PRO A 3 -29.54 7.93 -13.04
CA PRO A 3 -28.09 8.05 -12.95
C PRO A 3 -27.58 7.75 -11.53
N ILE A 4 -26.30 7.39 -11.39
CA ILE A 4 -25.65 7.23 -10.09
C ILE A 4 -25.17 8.61 -9.63
N ASP A 5 -25.65 9.08 -8.48
CA ASP A 5 -25.29 10.40 -7.95
C ASP A 5 -24.01 10.40 -7.11
N TRP A 6 -23.61 9.24 -6.56
CA TRP A 6 -22.50 9.14 -5.64
C TRP A 6 -21.96 7.72 -5.54
N VAL A 7 -20.63 7.58 -5.49
CA VAL A 7 -19.95 6.30 -5.21
C VAL A 7 -19.21 6.41 -3.89
N ILE A 8 -19.48 5.49 -2.95
CA ILE A 8 -18.77 5.37 -1.69
C ILE A 8 -18.09 4.01 -1.60
N VAL A 9 -16.80 4.00 -1.27
CA VAL A 9 -16.00 2.78 -1.08
C VAL A 9 -15.42 2.76 0.32
N GLY A 10 -15.40 1.58 0.95
CA GLY A 10 -14.58 1.35 2.12
C GLY A 10 -14.46 -0.13 2.46
N GLY A 11 -13.38 -0.50 3.14
CA GLY A 11 -13.18 -1.87 3.61
C GLY A 11 -13.86 -2.16 4.96
N GLU A 12 -13.86 -3.44 5.31
CA GLU A 12 -14.53 -3.97 6.50
C GLU A 12 -13.80 -3.58 7.80
N SER A 13 -14.55 -3.43 8.89
CA SER A 13 -14.01 -3.17 10.24
C SER A 13 -14.40 -4.30 11.19
N GLY A 14 -13.61 -4.52 12.25
CA GLY A 14 -13.90 -5.54 13.27
C GLY A 14 -12.94 -6.75 13.30
N PRO A 15 -13.14 -7.68 14.25
CA PRO A 15 -12.23 -8.80 14.49
C PRO A 15 -12.04 -9.69 13.25
N ASP A 16 -13.12 -9.90 12.49
CA ASP A 16 -13.16 -10.79 11.32
C ASP A 16 -13.20 -10.03 9.99
N ALA A 17 -12.80 -8.75 10.00
CA ALA A 17 -12.77 -7.93 8.79
C ALA A 17 -11.94 -8.59 7.70
N ARG A 18 -12.47 -8.66 6.49
CA ARG A 18 -11.75 -9.18 5.34
C ARG A 18 -10.87 -8.09 4.70
N PRO A 19 -9.70 -8.46 4.17
CA PRO A 19 -8.91 -7.54 3.39
C PRO A 19 -9.65 -7.07 2.13
N MET A 20 -9.71 -5.75 1.93
CA MET A 20 -10.15 -5.17 0.67
C MET A 20 -8.95 -5.03 -0.27
N HIS A 21 -9.09 -5.56 -1.49
CA HIS A 21 -8.04 -5.43 -2.47
C HIS A 21 -7.89 -3.98 -2.98
N PRO A 22 -6.69 -3.36 -2.97
CA PRO A 22 -6.53 -1.97 -3.38
C PRO A 22 -7.02 -1.65 -4.81
N ALA A 23 -6.84 -2.55 -5.78
CA ALA A 23 -7.31 -2.28 -7.15
C ALA A 23 -8.83 -2.19 -7.26
N TRP A 24 -9.60 -2.77 -6.33
CA TRP A 24 -11.06 -2.59 -6.33
C TRP A 24 -11.45 -1.15 -6.03
N ALA A 25 -10.80 -0.53 -5.03
CA ALA A 25 -11.02 0.88 -4.70
C ALA A 25 -10.56 1.80 -5.83
N ARG A 26 -9.41 1.51 -6.46
CA ARG A 26 -8.90 2.27 -7.61
C ARG A 26 -9.80 2.14 -8.83
N SER A 27 -10.28 0.93 -9.14
CA SER A 27 -11.19 0.70 -10.26
C SER A 27 -12.51 1.46 -10.07
N LEU A 28 -13.11 1.43 -8.88
CA LEU A 28 -14.33 2.18 -8.59
C LEU A 28 -14.11 3.69 -8.67
N ARG A 29 -12.97 4.18 -8.18
CA ARG A 29 -12.55 5.57 -8.34
C ARG A 29 -12.44 5.94 -9.82
N ASP A 30 -11.73 5.15 -10.62
CA ASP A 30 -11.48 5.46 -12.02
C ASP A 30 -12.78 5.46 -12.83
N GLN A 31 -13.70 4.53 -12.55
CA GLN A 31 -15.04 4.52 -13.13
C GLN A 31 -15.86 5.75 -12.72
N ALA A 32 -15.84 6.13 -11.44
CA ALA A 32 -16.55 7.31 -10.95
C ALA A 32 -16.01 8.60 -11.59
N VAL A 33 -14.68 8.75 -11.66
CA VAL A 33 -14.02 9.87 -12.32
C VAL A 33 -14.38 9.94 -13.80
N ALA A 34 -14.32 8.81 -14.52
CA ALA A 34 -14.68 8.75 -15.94
C ALA A 34 -16.16 9.10 -16.19
N ALA A 35 -17.04 8.74 -15.26
CA ALA A 35 -18.46 9.05 -15.32
C ALA A 35 -18.82 10.44 -14.74
N GLN A 36 -17.84 11.21 -14.26
CA GLN A 36 -18.04 12.47 -13.55
C GLN A 36 -18.98 12.36 -12.33
N VAL A 37 -18.97 11.20 -11.67
CA VAL A 37 -19.72 10.92 -10.44
C VAL A 37 -18.80 11.16 -9.23
N PRO A 38 -19.25 11.91 -8.21
CA PRO A 38 -18.47 12.12 -6.99
C PRO A 38 -18.02 10.80 -6.36
N PHE A 39 -16.75 10.73 -5.97
CA PHE A 39 -16.16 9.56 -5.33
C PHE A 39 -15.72 9.83 -3.89
N HIS A 40 -16.22 9.00 -2.96
CA HIS A 40 -15.85 9.04 -1.55
C HIS A 40 -15.16 7.75 -1.12
N PHE A 41 -13.87 7.82 -0.82
CA PHE A 41 -13.16 6.77 -0.13
C PHE A 41 -13.30 6.95 1.38
N LYS A 42 -14.18 6.16 1.99
CA LYS A 42 -14.47 6.24 3.42
C LYS A 42 -13.24 5.91 4.25
N GLN A 43 -12.71 4.69 4.08
CA GLN A 43 -11.49 4.20 4.72
C GLN A 43 -11.12 2.79 4.21
N TRP A 44 -9.92 2.35 4.55
CA TRP A 44 -9.43 0.99 4.29
C TRP A 44 -10.08 -0.11 5.15
N GLY A 45 -10.60 0.21 6.35
CA GLY A 45 -11.09 -0.81 7.29
C GLY A 45 -9.98 -1.27 8.23
N GLU A 46 -9.98 -2.53 8.68
CA GLU A 46 -8.86 -3.06 9.50
C GLU A 46 -7.58 -3.33 8.70
N TRP A 47 -7.72 -3.50 7.39
CA TRP A 47 -6.65 -3.88 6.47
C TRP A 47 -6.34 -2.74 5.54
N GLY A 48 -5.08 -2.51 5.21
CA GLY A 48 -4.68 -1.50 4.24
C GLY A 48 -3.36 -1.83 3.55
N PRO A 49 -2.99 -1.08 2.50
CA PRO A 49 -1.75 -1.28 1.76
C PRO A 49 -0.54 -1.27 2.70
N ALA A 50 0.45 -2.10 2.38
CA ALA A 50 1.74 -2.12 3.03
C ALA A 50 2.85 -2.17 1.97
N PRO A 51 4.01 -1.55 2.22
CA PRO A 51 5.16 -1.73 1.36
C PRO A 51 5.63 -3.19 1.41
N PHE A 52 6.04 -3.75 0.28
CA PHE A 52 6.65 -5.09 0.27
C PHE A 52 8.07 -5.03 0.82
N VAL A 53 8.81 -3.99 0.42
CA VAL A 53 10.21 -3.75 0.75
C VAL A 53 10.39 -2.32 1.21
N VAL A 54 11.24 -2.13 2.20
CA VAL A 54 11.92 -0.85 2.44
C VAL A 54 13.42 -1.03 2.17
N ARG A 55 13.96 -0.19 1.29
CA ARG A 55 15.41 -0.14 1.00
C ARG A 55 16.02 0.96 1.86
N VAL A 56 17.07 0.61 2.58
CA VAL A 56 17.66 1.49 3.60
C VAL A 56 19.08 1.95 3.26
N CYS A 57 19.57 1.61 2.06
CA CYS A 57 20.93 1.95 1.60
C CYS A 57 20.93 2.69 0.27
N ASP A 58 22.06 3.36 -0.03
CA ASP A 58 22.33 3.88 -1.36
C ASP A 58 22.43 2.72 -2.35
N PRO A 59 21.70 2.77 -3.48
CA PRO A 59 21.62 1.64 -4.38
C PRO A 59 22.85 1.50 -5.30
N LYS A 60 23.72 2.51 -5.40
CA LYS A 60 24.98 2.44 -6.15
C LYS A 60 26.10 1.81 -5.33
N VAL A 61 26.18 2.14 -4.04
CA VAL A 61 27.31 1.71 -3.19
C VAL A 61 26.95 0.69 -2.12
N GLY A 62 25.67 0.46 -1.84
CA GLY A 62 25.21 -0.49 -0.84
C GLY A 62 25.17 0.10 0.57
N TRP A 63 25.03 -0.75 1.58
CA TRP A 63 24.99 -0.31 2.98
C TRP A 63 26.38 0.07 3.46
N GLN A 64 26.51 1.28 4.00
CA GLN A 64 27.75 1.80 4.58
C GLN A 64 27.57 2.30 6.03
N GLY A 65 26.39 2.06 6.61
CA GLY A 65 26.08 2.47 7.98
C GLY A 65 26.57 1.48 9.04
N THR A 66 26.41 1.87 10.29
CA THR A 66 26.71 1.10 11.50
C THR A 66 25.62 0.06 11.80
N ASP A 67 25.94 -0.92 12.66
CA ASP A 67 24.95 -1.91 13.13
C ASP A 67 23.77 -1.27 13.87
N ALA A 68 24.01 -0.15 14.56
CA ALA A 68 22.96 0.60 15.25
C ALA A 68 21.97 1.24 14.28
N GLU A 69 22.47 1.86 13.19
CA GLU A 69 21.64 2.40 12.12
C GLU A 69 20.86 1.29 11.42
N LEU A 70 21.46 0.11 11.26
CA LEU A 70 20.80 -1.04 10.66
C LEU A 70 19.63 -1.54 11.53
N ALA A 71 19.83 -1.59 12.85
CA ALA A 71 18.80 -1.99 13.81
C ALA A 71 17.62 -1.02 13.79
N GLU A 72 17.89 0.29 13.76
CA GLU A 72 16.85 1.32 13.65
C GLU A 72 16.12 1.24 12.31
N ALA A 73 16.84 1.05 11.20
CA ALA A 73 16.24 0.90 9.88
C ALA A 73 15.31 -0.32 9.78
N LYS A 74 15.67 -1.43 10.44
CA LYS A 74 14.82 -2.61 10.58
C LYS A 74 13.55 -2.27 11.38
N LYS A 75 13.68 -1.61 12.52
CA LYS A 75 12.54 -1.18 13.36
C LYS A 75 11.59 -0.26 12.59
N GLN A 76 12.12 0.69 11.83
CA GLN A 76 11.33 1.59 10.98
C GLN A 76 10.61 0.83 9.86
N SER A 77 11.28 -0.13 9.23
CA SER A 77 10.67 -0.98 8.20
C SER A 77 9.50 -1.80 8.77
N GLU A 78 9.66 -2.36 9.98
CA GLU A 78 8.59 -3.08 10.68
C GLU A 78 7.41 -2.17 11.06
N ALA A 79 7.70 -0.93 11.48
CA ALA A 79 6.69 0.09 11.79
C ALA A 79 5.94 0.55 10.53
N ALA A 80 6.64 0.68 9.40
CA ALA A 80 6.07 0.90 8.07
C ALA A 80 5.37 -0.35 7.51
N GLY A 81 5.41 -1.47 8.22
CA GLY A 81 4.78 -2.73 7.86
C GLY A 81 5.33 -3.40 6.64
N ALA A 82 6.58 -3.06 6.31
CA ALA A 82 7.35 -3.79 5.34
C ALA A 82 7.60 -5.22 5.80
N THR A 83 7.50 -6.14 4.86
CA THR A 83 7.74 -7.56 5.10
C THR A 83 9.22 -7.92 4.94
N HIS A 84 9.92 -7.12 4.14
CA HIS A 84 11.35 -7.22 3.90
C HIS A 84 12.03 -5.88 4.15
N VAL A 85 13.18 -5.93 4.81
CA VAL A 85 14.16 -4.85 4.81
C VAL A 85 15.38 -5.33 4.05
N HIS A 86 15.71 -4.62 2.99
CA HIS A 86 16.79 -5.00 2.08
C HIS A 86 17.91 -3.96 2.16
N THR A 87 19.13 -4.47 2.26
CA THR A 87 20.34 -3.73 1.88
C THR A 87 20.89 -4.32 0.61
N GLY A 88 21.69 -3.55 -0.13
CA GLY A 88 22.21 -4.03 -1.39
C GLY A 88 22.46 -2.94 -2.41
N ASN A 89 23.40 -3.20 -3.29
CA ASN A 89 23.68 -2.36 -4.43
C ASN A 89 23.10 -2.96 -5.72
N TYR A 90 23.07 -2.16 -6.78
CA TYR A 90 23.02 -2.65 -8.14
C TYR A 90 24.35 -2.40 -8.83
N TYR A 91 24.66 -3.23 -9.81
CA TYR A 91 25.78 -3.01 -10.72
C TYR A 91 25.36 -3.41 -12.13
N VAL A 92 26.03 -2.85 -13.14
CA VAL A 92 25.77 -3.21 -14.54
C VAL A 92 26.73 -4.32 -14.93
N LYS A 93 26.19 -5.42 -15.45
CA LYS A 93 26.96 -6.52 -16.04
C LYS A 93 26.34 -6.87 -17.39
N ASP A 94 27.15 -6.86 -18.45
CA ASP A 94 26.73 -7.19 -19.81
C ASP A 94 25.50 -6.38 -20.29
N GLY A 95 25.47 -5.08 -19.95
CA GLY A 95 24.37 -4.16 -20.31
C GLY A 95 23.08 -4.37 -19.51
N ARG A 96 23.07 -5.24 -18.49
CA ARG A 96 21.92 -5.50 -17.62
C ARG A 96 22.18 -4.98 -16.21
N THR A 97 21.19 -4.32 -15.62
CA THR A 97 21.21 -3.95 -14.20
C THR A 97 20.99 -5.19 -13.35
N MET A 98 22.02 -5.60 -12.64
CA MET A 98 21.99 -6.68 -11.67
C MET A 98 21.71 -6.11 -10.29
N TRP A 99 20.81 -6.75 -9.55
CA TRP A 99 20.48 -6.38 -8.18
C TRP A 99 21.16 -7.34 -7.22
N HIS A 100 22.02 -6.81 -6.35
CA HIS A 100 22.59 -7.58 -5.26
C HIS A 100 21.85 -7.21 -3.99
N ILE A 101 20.77 -7.94 -3.72
CA ILE A 101 19.91 -7.72 -2.57
C ILE A 101 20.35 -8.67 -1.46
N HIS A 102 20.78 -8.12 -0.32
CA HIS A 102 20.93 -8.83 0.92
C HIS A 102 19.68 -8.61 1.79
N GLU A 103 18.93 -9.69 2.00
CA GLU A 103 17.78 -9.70 2.90
C GLU A 103 18.26 -9.81 4.35
N ILE A 104 18.03 -8.74 5.12
CA ILE A 104 18.47 -8.69 6.53
C ILE A 104 17.43 -9.30 7.47
N GLY A 105 16.18 -9.40 7.01
CA GLY A 105 15.14 -10.06 7.78
C GLY A 105 13.86 -10.27 7.01
N HIS A 106 13.40 -11.51 7.01
CA HIS A 106 12.06 -11.94 6.60
C HIS A 106 11.13 -11.96 7.82
N LYS A 107 9.90 -11.45 7.69
CA LYS A 107 8.87 -11.66 8.73
C LYS A 107 7.84 -12.72 8.29
N PRO A 108 7.61 -13.78 9.09
CA PRO A 108 6.78 -14.92 8.68
C PRO A 108 5.28 -14.61 8.55
N TRP A 109 4.77 -13.56 9.19
CA TRP A 109 3.37 -13.11 9.04
C TRP A 109 3.09 -12.37 7.71
N SER A 110 4.09 -12.24 6.83
CA SER A 110 3.98 -11.56 5.53
C SER A 110 3.31 -12.35 4.41
N LEU A 111 2.90 -13.59 4.69
CA LEU A 111 2.16 -14.41 3.73
C LEU A 111 0.69 -13.99 3.58
N GLU A 112 0.24 -12.92 4.25
CA GLU A 112 -1.06 -12.26 4.02
C GLU A 112 -1.06 -11.53 2.66
N ARG A 113 -0.90 -12.33 1.60
CA ARG A 113 -1.00 -11.94 0.20
C ARG A 113 -2.44 -12.17 -0.21
N VAL A 114 -3.13 -11.14 -0.64
CA VAL A 114 -4.27 -11.38 -1.53
C VAL A 114 -3.65 -11.52 -2.90
N ALA A 115 -3.67 -12.74 -3.46
CA ALA A 115 -3.22 -12.99 -4.82
C ALA A 115 -4.18 -12.28 -5.80
N LEU A 116 -3.63 -11.53 -6.75
CA LEU A 116 -4.39 -10.65 -7.64
C LEU A 116 -4.16 -11.05 -9.09
N SER A 117 -5.09 -10.66 -9.95
CA SER A 117 -4.93 -10.77 -11.40
C SER A 117 -3.82 -9.88 -11.97
N ASP A 118 -3.40 -8.84 -11.22
CA ASP A 118 -2.58 -7.74 -11.76
C ASP A 118 -1.22 -7.57 -11.04
N GLY A 119 -0.87 -8.49 -10.13
CA GLY A 119 0.38 -8.44 -9.36
C GLY A 119 0.22 -8.89 -7.90
N MET A 120 1.21 -8.61 -7.07
CA MET A 120 1.17 -8.80 -5.62
C MET A 120 1.08 -7.42 -4.96
N GLU A 121 -0.07 -7.04 -4.41
CA GLU A 121 -0.17 -5.86 -3.54
C GLU A 121 -0.17 -6.32 -2.08
N PRO A 122 0.87 -5.97 -1.31
CA PRO A 122 0.93 -6.34 0.09
C PRO A 122 -0.11 -5.55 0.85
N ILE A 123 -0.83 -6.25 1.70
CA ILE A 123 -1.76 -5.66 2.65
C ILE A 123 -1.42 -6.18 4.04
N ARG A 124 -1.73 -5.38 5.04
CA ARG A 124 -1.52 -5.74 6.44
C ARG A 124 -2.74 -5.37 7.25
N ARG A 125 -3.03 -6.18 8.27
CA ARG A 125 -3.96 -5.79 9.32
C ARG A 125 -3.33 -4.70 10.20
N TRP A 126 -3.62 -3.46 9.85
CA TRP A 126 -3.12 -2.26 10.54
C TRP A 126 -3.92 -1.90 11.78
N GLY A 127 -5.19 -2.30 11.79
CA GLY A 127 -6.18 -1.73 12.69
C GLY A 127 -6.82 -0.50 12.05
N LYS A 128 -8.14 -0.33 12.25
CA LYS A 128 -8.96 0.72 11.62
C LYS A 128 -8.34 2.11 11.60
N LYS A 129 -7.80 2.54 12.74
CA LYS A 129 -7.22 3.90 12.87
C LYS A 129 -5.96 4.07 12.01
N ALA A 130 -5.08 3.07 11.97
CA ALA A 130 -3.81 3.14 11.26
C ALA A 130 -3.97 2.90 9.75
N ALA A 131 -4.92 2.06 9.33
CA ALA A 131 -5.21 1.83 7.92
C ALA A 131 -5.65 3.14 7.22
N GLY A 132 -6.50 3.94 7.88
CA GLY A 132 -6.77 5.31 7.49
C GLY A 132 -7.60 5.48 6.21
N ARG A 133 -7.52 6.69 5.62
CA ARG A 133 -8.40 7.18 4.54
C ARG A 133 -7.66 7.60 3.27
N VAL A 134 -6.36 7.34 3.20
CA VAL A 134 -5.52 7.77 2.07
C VAL A 134 -5.54 6.70 0.99
N LEU A 135 -6.01 7.05 -0.21
CA LEU A 135 -5.95 6.21 -1.41
C LEU A 135 -5.04 6.91 -2.42
N ASP A 136 -3.92 6.26 -2.75
CA ASP A 136 -2.88 6.76 -3.67
C ASP A 136 -2.39 8.18 -3.32
N GLY A 137 -2.03 8.39 -2.05
CA GLY A 137 -1.40 9.63 -1.58
C GLY A 137 -2.35 10.79 -1.30
N ARG A 138 -3.67 10.61 -1.48
CA ARG A 138 -4.67 11.65 -1.16
C ARG A 138 -5.93 11.12 -0.47
N ILE A 139 -6.67 12.03 0.15
CA ILE A 139 -8.02 11.78 0.66
C ILE A 139 -9.03 12.01 -0.48
N TRP A 140 -10.03 11.13 -0.56
CA TRP A 140 -11.15 11.25 -1.50
C TRP A 140 -12.44 11.38 -0.71
N ASP A 141 -12.96 12.60 -0.58
CA ASP A 141 -14.10 12.92 0.28
C ASP A 141 -15.22 13.69 -0.44
N GLU A 142 -15.30 13.53 -1.76
CA GLU A 142 -16.29 14.18 -2.61
C GLU A 142 -17.72 13.83 -2.18
N GLN A 143 -18.63 14.79 -2.36
CA GLN A 143 -20.04 14.67 -1.99
C GLN A 143 -20.92 14.98 -3.20
N PRO A 144 -22.13 14.40 -3.29
CA PRO A 144 -23.09 14.78 -4.32
C PRO A 144 -23.45 16.26 -4.19
N ARG A 145 -23.65 16.93 -5.33
CA ARG A 145 -24.14 18.31 -5.32
C ARG A 145 -25.56 18.31 -4.74
N ARG A 146 -25.86 19.30 -3.88
CA ARG A 146 -27.24 19.52 -3.44
C ARG A 146 -28.09 19.84 -4.67
N VAL A 147 -29.17 19.09 -4.85
CA VAL A 147 -30.21 19.44 -5.81
C VAL A 147 -30.94 20.65 -5.21
N THR A 148 -30.66 21.85 -5.72
CA THR A 148 -31.54 23.01 -5.49
C THR A 148 -32.78 22.80 -6.34
N THR A 149 -33.86 22.36 -5.71
CA THR A 149 -35.24 22.40 -6.24
C THR A 149 -35.80 23.81 -6.18
#